data_AF-A0A9D7N8X7-F1
#
_entry.id   AF-A0A9D7N8X7-F1
#
_cell.length_a   1.000
_cell.length_b   1.000
_cell.length_c   1.000
_cell.angle_alpha   90.00
_cell.angle_beta   90.00
_cell.angle_gamma   90.00
#
_symmetry.space_group_name_H-M   'P 1'
#
loop_
_entity.id
_entity.type
_entity.pdbx_description
1 polymer ?
#
loop_
_entity_poly.entity_id
_entity_poly.type
_entity_poly.pdbx_seq_one_letter_code
_entity_poly.pdbx_strand_id
1 'polypeptide(L)'
;MRTNGLDSSLGTGDGGVPRSGAETSTLESAPLQEIISEAAFLPLLRPAVRPLFELGLILKSLVQPPTKKYLFRLTQEADEVESFLDDYGARNNKLFSHFGEMIASLRGLGLAAYSLRHVWGRIDLYVLDRISVERKEQFRRELRQGLDFLVEGLFTLQIELQHEGRRMGLERLSWEYRTEEQDHPGEVRHRLPHNIDEGDIRDERAKVAEVVSAYLKATEQLSRLRIEPQLNERRAGELRARIGSEVLCRQYETTVHNVQSKYDTYVQNTAVEASSPELRSLRGHASVALHLLECATCLSHFYERHENDIRYEAAKERIAVLIEKRRVVELIVGLCLRWGAEFLLLGRSTAEAMIERFTERGSLHLEIPEGVVLHARPCSLIVRVVNHHGTPVEMEIEEERCDASSIMQVMILASSNSAQRAVVFHGDKRALRDLQRLFDARLGEGCDLPEDLGYLRT
;
A
#
# COMPACT_ATOMS: atom_id res chain seq x y z
N MET A 1 -55.31 30.18 50.90
CA MET A 1 -56.72 29.75 50.97
C MET A 1 -57.20 29.57 49.52
N ARG A 2 -58.06 28.57 49.28
CA ARG A 2 -58.50 28.05 47.98
C ARG A 2 -59.00 29.07 46.94
N THR A 3 -58.80 28.69 45.67
CA THR A 3 -59.71 28.74 44.50
C THR A 3 -59.93 30.02 43.67
N ASN A 4 -60.17 29.73 42.37
CA ASN A 4 -60.83 30.48 41.28
C ASN A 4 -59.87 31.04 40.22
N GLY A 5 -60.05 30.86 38.90
CA GLY A 5 -61.19 30.39 38.13
C GLY A 5 -61.50 31.39 37.00
N LEU A 6 -61.74 30.88 35.78
CA LEU A 6 -62.45 31.50 34.63
C LEU A 6 -61.68 32.66 33.93
N ASP A 7 -61.81 32.95 32.63
CA ASP A 7 -62.93 32.77 31.71
C ASP A 7 -62.52 33.05 30.24
N SER A 8 -63.29 32.50 29.28
CA SER A 8 -63.70 33.10 27.98
C SER A 8 -62.64 33.52 26.93
N SER A 9 -62.85 33.51 25.61
CA SER A 9 -63.90 33.10 24.67
C SER A 9 -63.44 33.55 23.26
N LEU A 10 -63.97 32.91 22.22
CA LEU A 10 -64.34 33.44 20.89
C LEU A 10 -63.73 32.68 19.70
N GLY A 11 -64.63 32.10 18.90
CA GLY A 11 -64.36 31.51 17.60
C GLY A 11 -64.93 32.33 16.44
N THR A 12 -65.02 31.65 15.30
CA THR A 12 -65.59 31.98 13.97
C THR A 12 -64.62 32.65 13.00
N GLY A 13 -64.11 31.91 12.00
CA GLY A 13 -64.54 31.87 10.59
C GLY A 13 -63.34 32.35 9.74
N ASP A 14 -62.96 31.89 8.55
CA ASP A 14 -63.68 31.36 7.40
C ASP A 14 -62.65 30.82 6.35
N GLY A 15 -63.10 29.88 5.52
CA GLY A 15 -62.75 29.66 4.10
C GLY A 15 -61.30 29.66 3.58
N GLY A 16 -60.81 28.47 3.19
CA GLY A 16 -59.72 28.33 2.22
C GLY A 16 -59.37 26.87 1.88
N VAL A 17 -59.84 26.38 0.74
CA VAL A 17 -59.48 25.09 0.09
C VAL A 17 -58.75 25.42 -1.23
N PRO A 18 -57.91 24.57 -1.89
CA PRO A 18 -57.23 23.31 -1.53
C PRO A 18 -55.69 23.36 -1.78
N ARG A 19 -54.94 22.30 -1.42
CA ARG A 19 -53.91 21.70 -2.33
C ARG A 19 -53.37 20.35 -1.83
N SER A 20 -53.68 19.34 -2.63
CA SER A 20 -52.94 18.12 -2.99
C SER A 20 -51.81 17.60 -2.07
N GLY A 21 -52.02 16.35 -1.62
CA GLY A 21 -51.05 15.26 -1.78
C GLY A 21 -49.66 15.45 -1.18
N ALA A 22 -49.53 15.20 0.13
CA ALA A 22 -48.25 14.82 0.70
C ALA A 22 -48.20 13.28 0.74
N GLU A 23 -47.43 12.73 -0.20
CA GLU A 23 -47.01 11.34 -0.23
C GLU A 23 -46.47 10.94 1.15
N THR A 24 -46.99 9.84 1.68
CA THR A 24 -46.41 9.14 2.82
C THR A 24 -45.04 8.63 2.42
N SER A 25 -44.02 9.45 2.65
CA SER A 25 -42.63 9.04 2.77
C SER A 25 -42.55 8.00 3.89
N THR A 26 -42.54 6.74 3.50
CA THR A 26 -42.04 5.65 4.34
C THR A 26 -40.57 5.93 4.58
N LEU A 27 -40.29 6.64 5.68
CA LEU A 27 -39.00 6.60 6.35
C LEU A 27 -38.74 5.12 6.64
N GLU A 28 -37.92 4.48 5.79
CA GLU A 28 -37.29 3.21 6.11
C GLU A 28 -36.55 3.40 7.43
N SER A 29 -37.17 2.95 8.51
CA SER A 29 -36.55 2.93 9.82
C SER A 29 -35.30 2.08 9.68
N ALA A 30 -34.13 2.69 9.90
CA ALA A 30 -32.89 1.94 10.08
C ALA A 30 -33.16 0.78 11.05
N PRO A 31 -32.68 -0.44 10.76
CA PRO A 31 -32.98 -1.60 11.61
C PRO A 31 -32.58 -1.28 13.05
N LEU A 32 -33.52 -1.45 13.97
CA LEU A 32 -33.31 -1.26 15.41
C LEU A 32 -32.15 -2.16 15.82
N GLN A 33 -31.02 -1.58 16.25
CA GLN A 33 -29.92 -2.34 16.81
C GLN A 33 -30.36 -2.91 18.17
N GLU A 34 -30.55 -4.22 18.22
CA GLU A 34 -30.88 -4.93 19.45
C GLU A 34 -29.61 -5.16 20.28
N ILE A 35 -29.60 -4.70 21.53
CA ILE A 35 -28.49 -4.96 22.46
C ILE A 35 -28.68 -6.37 23.04
N ILE A 36 -27.84 -7.31 22.61
CA ILE A 36 -27.79 -8.66 23.17
C ILE A 36 -26.81 -8.74 24.35
N SER A 37 -27.04 -9.68 25.27
CA SER A 37 -26.12 -9.93 26.38
C SER A 37 -24.87 -10.70 25.94
N GLU A 38 -23.79 -10.61 26.71
CA GLU A 38 -22.55 -11.38 26.47
C GLU A 38 -22.83 -12.89 26.40
N ALA A 39 -23.72 -13.39 27.27
CA ALA A 39 -24.13 -14.79 27.29
C ALA A 39 -24.91 -15.21 26.02
N ALA A 40 -25.72 -14.30 25.47
CA ALA A 40 -26.46 -14.53 24.22
C ALA A 40 -25.56 -14.43 22.98
N PHE A 41 -24.46 -13.66 23.05
CA PHE A 41 -23.49 -13.53 21.97
C PHE A 41 -22.57 -14.75 21.80
N LEU A 42 -22.18 -15.40 22.91
CA LEU A 42 -21.24 -16.53 22.88
C LEU A 42 -21.65 -17.69 21.92
N PRO A 43 -22.92 -18.15 21.89
CA PRO A 43 -23.37 -19.15 20.91
C PRO A 43 -23.21 -18.72 19.46
N LEU A 44 -23.29 -17.42 19.17
CA LEU A 44 -23.12 -16.86 17.82
C LEU A 44 -21.64 -16.77 17.44
N LEU A 45 -20.78 -16.42 18.39
CA LEU A 45 -19.33 -16.32 18.18
C LEU A 45 -18.63 -17.68 17.97
N ARG A 46 -19.13 -18.73 18.64
CA ARG A 46 -18.54 -20.10 18.57
C ARG A 46 -18.34 -20.63 17.14
N PRO A 47 -19.36 -20.66 16.26
CA PRO A 47 -19.18 -21.13 14.89
C PRO A 47 -18.23 -20.24 14.08
N ALA A 48 -18.23 -18.92 14.30
CA ALA A 48 -17.37 -17.98 13.60
C ALA A 48 -15.88 -18.18 13.95
N VAL A 49 -15.55 -18.42 15.22
CA VAL A 49 -14.15 -18.58 15.69
C VAL A 49 -13.57 -19.97 15.41
N ARG A 50 -14.43 -20.96 15.17
CA ARG A 50 -14.02 -22.36 15.06
C ARG A 50 -12.93 -22.62 14.02
N PRO A 51 -13.05 -22.19 12.74
CA PRO A 51 -12.03 -22.46 11.73
C PRO A 51 -10.66 -21.90 12.11
N LEU A 52 -10.64 -20.69 12.68
CA LEU A 52 -9.41 -20.05 13.15
C LEU A 52 -8.74 -20.84 14.28
N PHE A 53 -9.52 -21.37 15.21
CA PHE A 53 -8.98 -22.19 16.31
C PHE A 53 -8.44 -23.52 15.83
N GLU A 54 -9.08 -24.14 14.84
CA GLU A 54 -8.59 -25.36 14.19
C GLU A 54 -7.24 -25.13 13.50
N LEU A 55 -7.07 -24.02 12.78
CA LEU A 55 -5.76 -23.63 12.22
C LEU A 55 -4.70 -23.48 13.31
N GLY A 56 -5.03 -22.83 14.42
CA GLY A 56 -4.10 -22.69 15.54
C GLY A 56 -3.54 -23.98 16.10
N LEU A 57 -4.32 -25.08 16.08
CA LEU A 57 -3.86 -26.39 16.50
C LEU A 57 -2.81 -26.97 15.53
N ILE A 58 -2.97 -26.71 14.23
CA ILE A 58 -2.03 -27.13 13.18
C ILE A 58 -0.71 -26.39 13.34
N LEU A 59 -0.73 -25.08 13.61
CA LEU A 59 0.48 -24.26 13.75
C LEU A 59 1.50 -24.89 14.70
N LYS A 60 1.02 -25.49 15.80
CA LYS A 60 1.84 -26.18 16.80
C LYS A 60 2.60 -27.40 16.26
N SER A 61 2.05 -28.04 15.24
CA SER A 61 2.56 -29.28 14.67
C SER A 61 3.48 -29.08 13.46
N LEU A 62 3.61 -27.85 12.97
CA LEU A 62 4.43 -27.55 11.79
C LEU A 62 5.93 -27.59 12.13
N VAL A 63 6.68 -28.38 11.36
CA VAL A 63 8.15 -28.54 11.50
C VAL A 63 8.93 -27.50 10.69
N GLN A 64 8.26 -26.86 9.72
CA GLN A 64 8.81 -25.82 8.86
C GLN A 64 8.00 -24.53 9.01
N PRO A 65 8.50 -23.36 8.54
CA PRO A 65 7.66 -22.17 8.47
C PRO A 65 6.41 -22.51 7.69
N PRO A 66 5.24 -22.02 8.13
CA PRO A 66 3.99 -22.34 7.49
C PRO A 66 4.02 -22.01 5.99
N THR A 67 3.27 -22.77 5.22
CA THR A 67 3.15 -22.53 3.79
C THR A 67 2.48 -21.19 3.53
N LYS A 68 2.69 -20.64 2.34
CA LYS A 68 1.98 -19.42 1.91
C LYS A 68 0.46 -19.60 1.97
N LYS A 69 -0.03 -20.80 1.59
CA LYS A 69 -1.45 -21.16 1.63
C LYS A 69 -1.99 -21.15 3.07
N TYR A 70 -1.26 -21.75 4.00
CA TYR A 70 -1.62 -21.76 5.41
C TYR A 70 -1.73 -20.33 5.97
N LEU A 71 -0.70 -19.49 5.74
CA LEU A 71 -0.69 -18.11 6.23
C LEU A 71 -1.84 -17.29 5.64
N PHE A 72 -2.12 -17.45 4.35
CA PHE A 72 -3.25 -16.81 3.70
C PHE A 72 -4.59 -17.22 4.34
N ARG A 73 -4.79 -18.51 4.56
CA ARG A 73 -6.00 -19.01 5.21
C ARG A 73 -6.12 -18.48 6.64
N LEU A 74 -5.05 -18.51 7.43
CA LEU A 74 -5.02 -17.94 8.79
C LEU A 74 -5.44 -16.47 8.79
N THR A 75 -4.93 -15.66 7.86
CA THR A 75 -5.30 -14.25 7.75
C THR A 75 -6.75 -14.04 7.35
N GLN A 76 -7.29 -14.89 6.48
CA GLN A 76 -8.69 -14.82 6.05
C GLN A 76 -9.64 -15.17 7.20
N GLU A 77 -9.41 -16.29 7.89
CA GLU A 77 -10.25 -16.69 9.03
C GLU A 77 -10.17 -15.66 10.17
N ALA A 78 -9.01 -15.01 10.38
CA ALA A 78 -8.89 -13.94 11.36
C ALA A 78 -9.66 -12.67 10.94
N ASP A 79 -9.69 -12.33 9.65
CA ASP A 79 -10.45 -11.20 9.10
C ASP A 79 -11.97 -11.43 9.20
N GLU A 80 -12.43 -12.65 8.93
CA GLU A 80 -13.83 -13.06 9.09
C GLU A 80 -14.28 -12.95 10.57
N VAL A 81 -13.45 -13.40 11.51
CA VAL A 81 -13.72 -13.25 12.94
C VAL A 81 -13.66 -11.79 13.39
N GLU A 82 -12.70 -11.01 12.90
CA GLU A 82 -12.59 -9.57 13.22
C GLU A 82 -13.84 -8.82 12.78
N SER A 83 -14.29 -9.06 11.54
CA SER A 83 -15.49 -8.45 10.97
C SER A 83 -16.74 -8.86 11.75
N PHE A 84 -16.88 -10.16 12.09
CA PHE A 84 -17.97 -10.65 12.93
C PHE A 84 -17.98 -9.98 14.31
N LEU A 85 -16.82 -9.78 14.94
CA LEU A 85 -16.73 -9.07 16.22
C LEU A 85 -17.13 -7.59 16.08
N ASP A 86 -16.74 -6.94 14.98
CA ASP A 86 -17.07 -5.54 14.70
C ASP A 86 -18.57 -5.34 14.46
N ASP A 87 -19.24 -6.25 13.74
CA ASP A 87 -20.69 -6.21 13.47
C ASP A 87 -21.53 -6.23 14.77
N TYR A 88 -21.02 -6.85 15.83
CA TYR A 88 -21.66 -6.93 17.14
C TYR A 88 -21.10 -5.91 18.14
N GLY A 89 -20.25 -4.97 17.70
CA GLY A 89 -19.67 -3.95 18.56
C GLY A 89 -18.76 -4.49 19.67
N ALA A 90 -18.18 -5.68 19.49
CA ALA A 90 -17.41 -6.38 20.52
C ALA A 90 -16.20 -5.59 21.02
N ARG A 91 -15.65 -4.68 20.21
CA ARG A 91 -14.57 -3.76 20.61
C ARG A 91 -14.97 -2.77 21.69
N ASN A 92 -16.26 -2.45 21.81
CA ASN A 92 -16.81 -1.58 22.85
C ASN A 92 -17.20 -2.37 24.12
N ASN A 93 -17.11 -3.70 24.08
CA ASN A 93 -17.42 -4.57 25.20
C ASN A 93 -16.13 -4.94 25.97
N LYS A 94 -16.15 -4.83 27.31
CA LYS A 94 -14.95 -5.10 28.14
C LYS A 94 -14.49 -6.56 28.11
N LEU A 95 -15.42 -7.51 27.93
CA LEU A 95 -15.11 -8.94 27.86
C LEU A 95 -14.44 -9.31 26.53
N PHE A 96 -14.92 -8.75 25.42
CA PHE A 96 -14.48 -9.14 24.07
C PHE A 96 -13.45 -8.20 23.44
N SER A 97 -13.24 -6.99 23.98
CA SER A 97 -12.31 -6.01 23.39
C SER A 97 -10.88 -6.55 23.27
N HIS A 98 -10.39 -7.25 24.29
CA HIS A 98 -9.06 -7.87 24.25
C HIS A 98 -8.99 -9.03 23.25
N PHE A 99 -10.03 -9.86 23.19
CA PHE A 99 -10.12 -10.94 22.22
C PHE A 99 -10.07 -10.40 20.79
N GLY A 100 -10.84 -9.35 20.49
CA GLY A 100 -10.80 -8.67 19.19
C GLY A 100 -9.45 -8.04 18.86
N GLU A 101 -8.74 -7.51 19.85
CA GLU A 101 -7.39 -6.96 19.63
C GLU A 101 -6.36 -8.07 19.31
N MET A 102 -6.47 -9.24 19.95
CA MET A 102 -5.63 -10.40 19.61
C MET A 102 -5.93 -10.95 18.22
N ILE A 103 -7.20 -10.99 17.79
CA ILE A 103 -7.60 -11.37 16.43
C ILE A 103 -6.97 -10.41 15.41
N ALA A 104 -7.12 -9.10 15.61
CA ALA A 104 -6.54 -8.09 14.73
C ALA A 104 -5.00 -8.20 14.66
N SER A 105 -4.36 -8.47 15.81
CA SER A 105 -2.91 -8.69 15.90
C SER A 105 -2.46 -9.95 15.15
N LEU A 106 -3.20 -11.04 15.29
CA LEU A 106 -2.96 -12.31 14.60
C LEU A 106 -3.05 -12.11 13.08
N ARG A 107 -4.07 -11.38 12.61
CA ARG A 107 -4.22 -11.03 11.20
C ARG A 107 -3.05 -10.20 10.69
N GLY A 108 -2.69 -9.13 11.39
CA GLY A 108 -1.59 -8.23 10.99
C GLY A 108 -0.24 -8.94 10.90
N LEU A 109 0.12 -9.75 11.90
CA LEU A 109 1.35 -10.56 11.85
C LEU A 109 1.27 -11.66 10.79
N GLY A 110 0.09 -12.23 10.55
CA GLY A 110 -0.14 -13.24 9.53
C GLY A 110 0.16 -12.70 8.13
N LEU A 111 -0.30 -11.47 7.84
CA LEU A 111 -0.01 -10.78 6.59
C LEU A 111 1.49 -10.46 6.43
N ALA A 112 2.13 -9.98 7.50
CA ALA A 112 3.58 -9.77 7.51
C ALA A 112 4.36 -11.06 7.23
N ALA A 113 3.99 -12.16 7.89
CA ALA A 113 4.61 -13.47 7.70
C ALA A 113 4.37 -13.99 6.28
N TYR A 114 3.18 -13.79 5.72
CA TYR A 114 2.84 -14.14 4.35
C TYR A 114 3.75 -13.44 3.33
N SER A 115 3.98 -12.13 3.49
CA SER A 115 4.87 -11.38 2.60
C SER A 115 6.32 -11.85 2.70
N LEU A 116 6.87 -12.10 3.89
CA LEU A 116 8.22 -12.66 4.03
C LEU A 116 8.31 -14.09 3.46
N ARG A 117 7.29 -14.94 3.70
CA ARG A 117 7.23 -16.30 3.16
C ARG A 117 7.17 -16.31 1.63
N HIS A 118 6.51 -15.32 1.03
CA HIS A 118 6.49 -15.12 -0.42
C HIS A 118 7.91 -14.91 -0.95
N VAL A 119 8.67 -13.99 -0.36
CA VAL A 119 10.06 -13.73 -0.77
C VAL A 119 10.91 -14.98 -0.57
N TRP A 120 10.81 -15.64 0.59
CA TRP A 120 11.59 -16.84 0.91
C TRP A 120 11.38 -17.95 -0.13
N GLY A 121 10.13 -18.17 -0.56
CA GLY A 121 9.81 -19.20 -1.56
C GLY A 121 10.14 -18.84 -3.01
N ARG A 122 10.39 -17.56 -3.32
CA ARG A 122 10.59 -17.08 -4.70
C ARG A 122 11.92 -16.42 -4.98
N ILE A 123 12.77 -16.22 -3.98
CA ILE A 123 14.06 -15.52 -4.16
C ILE A 123 14.97 -16.17 -5.22
N ASP A 124 14.91 -17.49 -5.42
CA ASP A 124 15.66 -18.18 -6.48
C ASP A 124 15.00 -18.13 -7.85
N LEU A 125 13.74 -17.73 -7.91
CA LEU A 125 12.97 -17.59 -9.14
C LEU A 125 13.10 -16.20 -9.74
N TYR A 126 13.50 -15.21 -8.93
CA TYR A 126 13.79 -13.87 -9.40
C TYR A 126 15.16 -13.80 -10.05
N VAL A 127 15.23 -13.03 -11.14
CA VAL A 127 16.51 -12.67 -11.77
C VAL A 127 17.15 -11.60 -10.89
N LEU A 128 18.11 -12.00 -10.06
CA LEU A 128 18.84 -11.14 -9.12
C LEU A 128 20.33 -11.22 -9.44
N ASP A 129 20.71 -10.77 -10.63
CA ASP A 129 22.08 -10.87 -11.18
C ASP A 129 23.05 -9.82 -10.61
N ARG A 130 22.52 -8.80 -9.90
CA ARG A 130 23.30 -7.70 -9.34
C ARG A 130 23.71 -7.90 -7.87
N ILE A 131 23.15 -8.89 -7.18
CA ILE A 131 23.51 -9.21 -5.79
C ILE A 131 24.64 -10.25 -5.74
N SER A 132 25.64 -10.06 -4.88
CA SER A 132 26.67 -11.07 -4.65
C SER A 132 26.09 -12.30 -3.95
N VAL A 133 26.73 -13.46 -4.10
CA VAL A 133 26.31 -14.71 -3.45
C VAL A 133 26.29 -14.54 -1.92
N GLU A 134 27.33 -13.92 -1.35
CA GLU A 134 27.47 -13.69 0.09
C GLU A 134 26.36 -12.78 0.63
N ARG A 135 26.00 -11.73 -0.12
CA ARG A 135 24.90 -10.83 0.26
C ARG A 135 23.54 -11.48 0.09
N LYS A 136 23.33 -12.28 -0.95
CA LYS A 136 22.10 -13.08 -1.10
C LYS A 136 21.93 -14.04 0.07
N GLU A 137 23.00 -14.71 0.49
CA GLU A 137 22.97 -15.61 1.66
C GLU A 137 22.76 -14.86 2.98
N GLN A 138 23.32 -13.67 3.14
CA GLN A 138 23.02 -12.83 4.29
C GLN A 138 21.53 -12.46 4.33
N PHE A 139 21.00 -11.96 3.21
CA PHE A 139 19.59 -11.62 3.11
C PHE A 139 18.70 -12.82 3.45
N ARG A 140 19.01 -14.02 2.94
CA ARG A 140 18.29 -15.25 3.30
C ARG A 140 18.28 -15.51 4.79
N ARG A 141 19.43 -15.45 5.45
CA ARG A 141 19.51 -15.69 6.89
C ARG A 141 18.66 -14.70 7.67
N GLU A 142 18.74 -13.42 7.35
CA GLU A 142 17.97 -12.39 8.03
C GLU A 142 16.46 -12.50 7.73
N LEU A 143 16.09 -12.80 6.48
CA LEU A 143 14.71 -13.07 6.06
C LEU A 143 14.14 -14.27 6.83
N ARG A 144 14.95 -15.32 7.00
CA ARG A 144 14.56 -16.52 7.74
C ARG A 144 14.33 -16.20 9.22
N GLN A 145 15.27 -15.50 9.85
CA GLN A 145 15.15 -15.07 11.25
C GLN A 145 13.91 -14.18 11.47
N GLY A 146 13.63 -13.28 10.54
CA GLY A 146 12.42 -12.46 10.57
C GLY A 146 11.15 -13.29 10.45
N LEU A 147 11.11 -14.25 9.53
CA LEU A 147 9.97 -15.15 9.38
C LEU A 147 9.77 -16.04 10.62
N ASP A 148 10.83 -16.58 11.19
CA ASP A 148 10.75 -17.39 12.42
C ASP A 148 10.18 -16.57 13.58
N PHE A 149 10.66 -15.33 13.78
CA PHE A 149 10.11 -14.42 14.78
C PHE A 149 8.61 -14.16 14.60
N LEU A 150 8.14 -13.92 13.36
CA LEU A 150 6.72 -13.71 13.10
C LEU A 150 5.89 -14.96 13.37
N VAL A 151 6.40 -16.14 13.00
CA VAL A 151 5.71 -17.42 13.25
C VAL A 151 5.65 -17.73 14.74
N GLU A 152 6.72 -17.46 15.49
CA GLU A 152 6.72 -17.56 16.96
C GLU A 152 5.71 -16.61 17.60
N GLY A 153 5.61 -15.37 17.08
CA GLY A 153 4.60 -14.39 17.50
C GLY A 153 3.18 -14.87 17.23
N LEU A 154 2.91 -15.40 16.04
CA LEU A 154 1.62 -15.99 15.68
C LEU A 154 1.25 -17.16 16.60
N PHE A 155 2.22 -18.02 16.90
CA PHE A 155 2.01 -19.15 17.80
C PHE A 155 1.67 -18.69 19.22
N THR A 156 2.40 -17.70 19.73
CA THR A 156 2.18 -17.12 21.06
C THR A 156 0.81 -16.46 21.16
N LEU A 157 0.42 -15.65 20.16
CA LEU A 157 -0.91 -15.05 20.09
C LEU A 157 -2.01 -16.11 20.03
N GLN A 158 -1.81 -17.17 19.26
CA GLN A 158 -2.80 -18.24 19.14
C GLN A 158 -3.05 -18.97 20.46
N ILE A 159 -1.99 -19.23 21.25
CA ILE A 159 -2.11 -19.83 22.58
C ILE A 159 -2.95 -18.92 23.48
N GLU A 160 -2.62 -17.63 23.54
CA GLU A 160 -3.36 -16.71 24.39
C GLU A 160 -4.79 -16.45 23.93
N LEU A 161 -5.03 -16.43 22.62
CA LEU A 161 -6.36 -16.34 22.04
C LEU A 161 -7.23 -17.54 22.46
N GLN A 162 -6.65 -18.74 22.48
CA GLN A 162 -7.35 -19.94 22.98
C GLN A 162 -7.60 -19.88 24.49
N HIS A 163 -6.65 -19.36 25.27
CA HIS A 163 -6.82 -19.18 26.71
C HIS A 163 -7.93 -18.18 27.04
N GLU A 164 -7.94 -17.02 26.37
CA GLU A 164 -8.97 -16.01 26.53
C GLU A 164 -10.33 -16.53 26.06
N GLY A 165 -10.36 -17.27 24.94
CA GLY A 165 -11.56 -17.97 24.47
C GLY A 165 -12.18 -18.85 25.56
N ARG A 166 -11.37 -19.67 26.23
CA ARG A 166 -11.85 -20.54 27.32
C ARG A 166 -12.37 -19.75 28.51
N ARG A 167 -11.72 -18.63 28.88
CA ARG A 167 -12.18 -17.75 29.97
C ARG A 167 -13.56 -17.16 29.69
N MET A 168 -13.87 -16.91 28.41
CA MET A 168 -15.18 -16.42 27.98
C MET A 168 -16.22 -17.55 27.79
N GLY A 169 -15.86 -18.82 28.00
CA GLY A 169 -16.79 -19.95 27.80
C GLY A 169 -16.86 -20.47 26.35
N LEU A 170 -15.85 -20.15 25.51
CA LEU A 170 -15.56 -20.91 24.29
C LEU A 170 -14.80 -22.17 24.71
N GLU A 171 -15.53 -23.19 25.18
CA GLU A 171 -14.93 -24.44 25.68
C GLU A 171 -14.13 -25.18 24.59
N ARG A 172 -13.22 -26.04 25.05
CA ARG A 172 -12.35 -26.88 24.23
C ARG A 172 -13.19 -27.92 23.49
N LEU A 173 -13.65 -27.57 22.32
CA LEU A 173 -14.31 -28.51 21.45
C LEU A 173 -13.25 -29.48 20.91
N SER A 174 -13.49 -30.78 21.11
CA SER A 174 -12.68 -31.87 20.60
C SER A 174 -12.86 -31.94 19.09
N TRP A 175 -12.18 -31.06 18.37
CA TRP A 175 -12.23 -31.04 16.92
C TRP A 175 -11.32 -32.13 16.39
N GLU A 176 -11.93 -33.22 15.91
CA GLU A 176 -11.22 -34.20 15.10
C GLU A 176 -10.81 -33.52 13.79
N TYR A 177 -9.51 -33.24 13.69
CA TYR A 177 -8.92 -32.62 12.52
C TYR A 177 -8.74 -33.67 11.41
N ARG A 178 -9.17 -33.34 10.18
CA ARG A 178 -8.80 -34.09 8.96
C ARG A 178 -7.60 -33.40 8.32
N THR A 179 -6.47 -34.08 8.37
CA THR A 179 -5.21 -33.66 7.78
C THR A 179 -5.25 -33.78 6.26
N GLU A 180 -5.48 -32.69 5.54
CA GLU A 180 -5.27 -32.62 4.09
C GLU A 180 -4.50 -31.36 3.66
N GLU A 181 -3.56 -30.89 4.48
CA GLU A 181 -2.48 -30.04 3.96
C GLU A 181 -1.18 -30.83 3.98
N GLN A 182 -1.10 -31.75 3.01
CA GLN A 182 0.18 -32.27 2.60
C GLN A 182 0.96 -31.13 1.94
N ASP A 183 2.07 -30.78 2.55
CA ASP A 183 3.14 -30.02 1.92
C ASP A 183 3.54 -30.82 0.68
N HIS A 184 3.25 -30.35 -0.54
CA HIS A 184 3.88 -30.95 -1.72
C HIS A 184 5.34 -30.53 -1.68
N PRO A 185 6.28 -31.44 -1.35
CA PRO A 185 7.68 -31.08 -1.23
C PRO A 185 8.17 -30.81 -2.65
N GLY A 186 8.56 -29.56 -2.93
CA GLY A 186 9.31 -29.22 -4.13
C GLY A 186 8.70 -29.74 -5.43
N GLU A 187 7.42 -29.41 -5.70
CA GLU A 187 6.83 -29.70 -7.01
C GLU A 187 7.78 -29.18 -8.10
N VAL A 188 8.28 -30.10 -8.92
CA VAL A 188 8.97 -29.77 -10.15
C VAL A 188 8.08 -28.77 -10.88
N ARG A 189 8.60 -27.56 -11.08
CA ARG A 189 7.78 -26.45 -11.56
C ARG A 189 7.45 -26.67 -13.03
N HIS A 190 6.31 -27.31 -13.28
CA HIS A 190 5.78 -27.51 -14.62
C HIS A 190 5.35 -26.14 -15.18
N ARG A 191 5.93 -25.73 -16.31
CA ARG A 191 5.47 -24.56 -17.08
C ARG A 191 4.76 -25.07 -18.32
N LEU A 192 3.61 -24.48 -18.62
CA LEU A 192 2.98 -24.70 -19.92
C LEU A 192 3.87 -24.07 -21.02
N PRO A 193 3.91 -24.66 -22.23
CA PRO A 193 4.51 -24.01 -23.38
C PRO A 193 3.90 -22.62 -23.57
N HIS A 194 4.74 -21.63 -23.86
CA HIS A 194 4.26 -20.30 -24.22
C HIS A 194 3.73 -20.35 -25.67
N ASN A 195 2.41 -20.33 -25.82
CA ASN A 195 1.71 -20.45 -27.11
C ASN A 195 0.66 -19.36 -27.33
N ILE A 196 0.75 -18.26 -26.57
CA ILE A 196 -0.04 -17.05 -26.77
C ILE A 196 0.82 -16.11 -27.61
N ASP A 197 0.22 -15.45 -28.60
CA ASP A 197 0.90 -14.45 -29.42
C ASP A 197 1.37 -13.28 -28.54
N GLU A 198 2.58 -12.77 -28.77
CA GLU A 198 3.10 -11.59 -28.08
C GLU A 198 2.17 -10.39 -28.37
N GLY A 199 1.75 -9.69 -27.32
CA GLY A 199 0.83 -8.57 -27.47
C GLY A 199 1.49 -7.41 -28.23
N ASP A 200 0.91 -6.98 -29.34
CA ASP A 200 1.36 -5.80 -30.10
C ASP A 200 0.91 -4.51 -29.38
N ILE A 201 1.74 -4.04 -28.44
CA ILE A 201 1.50 -2.79 -27.73
C ILE A 201 2.02 -1.64 -28.58
N ARG A 202 1.15 -0.70 -28.98
CA ARG A 202 1.59 0.53 -29.62
C ARG A 202 2.54 1.29 -28.69
N ASP A 203 3.68 1.73 -29.22
CA ASP A 203 4.72 2.47 -28.50
C ASP A 203 5.39 1.70 -27.33
N GLU A 204 5.70 0.40 -27.50
CA GLU A 204 6.38 -0.45 -26.49
C GLU A 204 7.59 0.22 -25.84
N ARG A 205 8.42 0.93 -26.62
CA ARG A 205 9.59 1.66 -26.11
C ARG A 205 9.21 2.77 -25.12
N ALA A 206 8.08 3.46 -25.32
CA ALA A 206 7.56 4.44 -24.37
C ALA A 206 7.24 3.78 -23.05
N LYS A 207 6.49 2.69 -23.10
CA LYS A 207 6.00 2.02 -21.91
C LYS A 207 7.13 1.42 -21.10
N VAL A 208 8.17 0.92 -21.77
CA VAL A 208 9.42 0.54 -21.10
C VAL A 208 10.08 1.75 -20.43
N ALA A 209 10.23 2.88 -21.12
CA ALA A 209 10.81 4.10 -20.53
C ALA A 209 9.99 4.58 -19.32
N GLU A 210 8.66 4.49 -19.35
CA GLU A 210 7.78 4.81 -18.23
C GLU A 210 7.99 3.89 -17.02
N VAL A 211 8.12 2.58 -17.25
CA VAL A 211 8.38 1.58 -16.18
C VAL A 211 9.74 1.82 -15.55
N VAL A 212 10.78 2.00 -16.37
CA VAL A 212 12.15 2.27 -15.91
C VAL A 212 12.21 3.59 -15.15
N SER A 213 11.53 4.64 -15.61
CA SER A 213 11.45 5.92 -14.90
C SER A 213 10.75 5.79 -13.55
N ALA A 214 9.66 5.01 -13.48
CA ALA A 214 8.98 4.70 -12.23
C ALA A 214 9.92 3.95 -11.26
N TYR A 215 10.71 2.99 -11.76
CA TYR A 215 11.72 2.27 -10.98
C TYR A 215 12.78 3.23 -10.40
N LEU A 216 13.31 4.15 -11.22
CA LEU A 216 14.30 5.14 -10.77
C LEU A 216 13.72 6.06 -9.71
N LYS A 217 12.47 6.53 -9.88
CA LYS A 217 11.76 7.33 -8.88
C LYS A 217 11.59 6.58 -7.56
N ALA A 218 11.19 5.30 -7.60
CA ALA A 218 11.09 4.45 -6.42
C ALA A 218 12.44 4.31 -5.71
N THR A 219 13.50 4.06 -6.48
CA THR A 219 14.86 3.94 -5.98
C THR A 219 15.33 5.23 -5.31
N GLU A 220 15.07 6.39 -5.92
CA GLU A 220 15.42 7.69 -5.36
C GLU A 220 14.71 7.92 -4.02
N GLN A 221 13.39 7.70 -3.97
CA GLN A 221 12.59 7.88 -2.76
C GLN A 221 13.12 7.02 -1.60
N LEU A 222 13.36 5.72 -1.82
CA LEU A 222 13.85 4.83 -0.77
C LEU A 222 15.32 5.07 -0.41
N SER A 223 16.15 5.51 -1.35
CA SER A 223 17.57 5.81 -1.06
C SER A 223 17.74 6.97 -0.07
N ARG A 224 16.78 7.90 0.00
CA ARG A 224 16.77 9.02 0.96
C ARG A 224 16.66 8.56 2.41
N LEU A 225 16.20 7.32 2.65
CA LEU A 225 16.09 6.75 3.99
C LEU A 225 17.45 6.60 4.69
N ARG A 226 18.54 6.44 3.91
CA ARG A 226 19.93 6.29 4.39
C ARG A 226 20.06 5.32 5.56
N ILE A 227 19.53 4.11 5.37
CA ILE A 227 19.51 3.07 6.42
C ILE A 227 20.86 2.35 6.45
N GLU A 228 21.55 2.42 7.59
CA GLU A 228 22.82 1.74 7.77
C GLU A 228 22.63 0.22 7.91
N PRO A 229 23.58 -0.60 7.41
CA PRO A 229 23.52 -2.06 7.53
C PRO A 229 23.54 -2.60 8.97
N GLN A 230 24.12 -1.84 9.90
CA GLN A 230 24.25 -2.21 11.30
C GLN A 230 23.56 -1.16 12.16
N LEU A 231 22.32 -1.45 12.55
CA LEU A 231 21.57 -0.59 13.46
C LEU A 231 21.70 -1.13 14.88
N ASN A 232 22.15 -0.28 15.80
CA ASN A 232 21.91 -0.53 17.21
C ASN A 232 20.46 -0.14 17.56
N GLU A 233 19.99 -0.59 18.72
CA GLU A 233 18.61 -0.39 19.17
C GLU A 233 18.19 1.08 19.15
N ARG A 234 19.05 1.97 19.67
CA ARG A 234 18.79 3.41 19.70
C ARG A 234 18.59 3.97 18.29
N ARG A 235 19.47 3.64 17.34
CA ARG A 235 19.37 4.09 15.96
C ARG A 235 18.15 3.52 15.25
N ALA A 236 17.78 2.27 15.52
CA ALA A 236 16.57 1.66 14.97
C ALA A 236 15.32 2.40 15.45
N GLY A 237 15.25 2.75 16.74
CA GLY A 237 14.17 3.55 17.31
C GLY A 237 14.10 4.98 16.74
N GLU A 238 15.24 5.69 16.66
CA GLU A 238 15.32 7.03 16.07
C GLU A 238 14.89 7.02 14.59
N LEU A 239 15.35 6.03 13.83
CA LEU A 239 15.00 5.89 12.42
C LEU A 239 13.53 5.52 12.26
N ARG A 240 12.99 4.65 13.12
CA ARG A 240 11.56 4.35 13.16
C ARG A 240 10.72 5.61 13.37
N ALA A 241 11.03 6.41 14.40
CA ALA A 241 10.29 7.64 14.70
C ALA A 241 10.28 8.62 13.50
N ARG A 242 11.34 8.61 12.68
CA ARG A 242 11.48 9.49 11.52
C ARG A 242 10.81 8.96 10.25
N ILE A 243 10.95 7.66 9.94
CA ILE A 243 10.63 7.12 8.61
C ILE A 243 9.83 5.82 8.60
N GLY A 244 9.48 5.27 9.76
CA GLY A 244 8.81 3.98 9.83
C GLY A 244 7.32 4.06 10.11
N SER A 245 6.67 5.22 9.97
CA SER A 245 5.22 5.27 10.21
C SER A 245 4.46 4.43 9.18
N GLU A 246 3.30 3.90 9.54
CA GLU A 246 2.45 3.10 8.65
C GLU A 246 2.14 3.88 7.36
N VAL A 247 1.77 5.14 7.49
CA VAL A 247 1.47 6.03 6.36
C VAL A 247 2.65 6.12 5.40
N LEU A 248 3.88 6.25 5.92
CA LEU A 248 5.07 6.37 5.09
C LEU A 248 5.45 5.03 4.46
N CYS A 249 5.34 3.91 5.20
CA CYS A 249 5.54 2.57 4.65
C CYS A 249 4.57 2.29 3.49
N ARG A 250 3.30 2.65 3.64
CA ARG A 250 2.26 2.51 2.61
C ARG A 250 2.56 3.36 1.36
N GLN A 251 3.15 4.54 1.53
CA GLN A 251 3.60 5.36 0.41
C GLN A 251 4.73 4.67 -0.37
N TYR A 252 5.74 4.12 0.32
CA TYR A 252 6.81 3.37 -0.33
C TYR A 252 6.29 2.12 -1.06
N GLU A 253 5.42 1.35 -0.40
CA GLU A 253 4.74 0.19 -0.98
C GLU A 253 4.01 0.57 -2.28
N THR A 254 3.18 1.62 -2.23
CA THR A 254 2.42 2.12 -3.40
C THR A 254 3.37 2.52 -4.55
N THR A 255 4.47 3.21 -4.24
CA THR A 255 5.44 3.60 -5.26
C THR A 255 6.03 2.38 -5.97
N VAL A 256 6.45 1.34 -5.24
CA VAL A 256 7.03 0.12 -5.83
C VAL A 256 5.97 -0.73 -6.53
N HIS A 257 4.76 -0.80 -5.97
CA HIS A 257 3.62 -1.48 -6.59
C HIS A 257 3.28 -0.89 -7.96
N ASN A 258 3.36 0.45 -8.12
CA ASN A 258 3.16 1.10 -9.41
C ASN A 258 4.19 0.66 -10.46
N VAL A 259 5.43 0.38 -10.07
CA VAL A 259 6.46 -0.15 -10.97
C VAL A 259 6.07 -1.54 -11.48
N GLN A 260 5.68 -2.43 -10.56
CA GLN A 260 5.22 -3.78 -10.94
C GLN A 260 3.95 -3.74 -11.80
N SER A 261 2.97 -2.93 -11.42
CA SER A 261 1.70 -2.82 -12.15
C SER A 261 1.93 -2.36 -13.58
N LYS A 262 2.77 -1.33 -13.79
CA LYS A 262 3.13 -0.88 -15.14
C LYS A 262 3.92 -1.95 -15.91
N TYR A 263 4.83 -2.66 -15.25
CA TYR A 263 5.58 -3.75 -15.88
C TYR A 263 4.64 -4.86 -16.36
N ASP A 264 3.78 -5.36 -15.47
CA ASP A 264 2.89 -6.48 -15.75
C ASP A 264 1.83 -6.12 -16.80
N THR A 265 1.47 -4.83 -16.89
CA THR A 265 0.53 -4.32 -17.90
C THR A 265 1.17 -4.12 -19.27
N TYR A 266 2.36 -3.52 -19.34
CA TYR A 266 2.90 -3.01 -20.60
C TYR A 266 4.17 -3.69 -21.10
N VAL A 267 4.81 -4.51 -20.28
CA VAL A 267 6.11 -5.11 -20.60
C VAL A 267 6.03 -6.63 -20.56
N GLN A 268 5.32 -7.20 -19.60
CA GLN A 268 5.24 -8.64 -19.45
C GLN A 268 4.65 -9.32 -20.70
N ASN A 269 5.29 -10.39 -21.17
CA ASN A 269 4.92 -11.16 -22.36
C ASN A 269 4.98 -10.36 -23.68
N THR A 270 5.90 -9.40 -23.79
CA THR A 270 6.16 -8.64 -25.03
C THR A 270 7.50 -9.03 -25.65
N ALA A 271 7.67 -8.75 -26.95
CA ALA A 271 8.95 -8.93 -27.67
C ALA A 271 10.12 -8.18 -26.99
N VAL A 272 9.82 -7.03 -26.37
CA VAL A 272 10.83 -6.21 -25.68
C VAL A 272 11.31 -6.87 -24.39
N GLU A 273 10.44 -7.51 -23.61
CA GLU A 273 10.85 -8.30 -22.44
C GLU A 273 11.73 -9.50 -22.85
N ALA A 274 11.36 -10.18 -23.95
CA ALA A 274 12.11 -11.31 -24.46
C ALA A 274 13.52 -10.91 -24.92
N SER A 275 13.64 -9.76 -25.59
CA SER A 275 14.91 -9.23 -26.12
C SER A 275 15.77 -8.46 -25.10
N SER A 276 15.21 -8.05 -23.95
CA SER A 276 15.92 -7.30 -22.90
C SER A 276 15.88 -8.02 -21.55
N PRO A 277 16.83 -8.94 -21.27
CA PRO A 277 16.91 -9.67 -20.00
C PRO A 277 16.95 -8.77 -18.75
N GLU A 278 17.46 -7.54 -18.90
CA GLU A 278 17.56 -6.53 -17.85
C GLU A 278 16.19 -6.15 -17.28
N LEU A 279 15.12 -6.19 -18.09
CA LEU A 279 13.75 -5.93 -17.63
C LEU A 279 13.30 -6.94 -16.57
N ARG A 280 13.60 -8.22 -16.78
CA ARG A 280 13.27 -9.28 -15.82
C ARG A 280 14.09 -9.15 -14.54
N SER A 281 15.32 -8.65 -14.65
CA SER A 281 16.14 -8.31 -13.49
C SER A 281 15.52 -7.16 -12.67
N LEU A 282 15.16 -6.04 -13.30
CA LEU A 282 14.49 -4.92 -12.63
C LEU A 282 13.18 -5.35 -11.95
N ARG A 283 12.36 -6.15 -12.64
CA ARG A 283 11.12 -6.72 -12.06
C ARG A 283 11.43 -7.59 -10.85
N GLY A 284 12.48 -8.41 -10.90
CA GLY A 284 12.92 -9.25 -9.79
C GLY A 284 13.25 -8.43 -8.54
N HIS A 285 14.08 -7.38 -8.69
CA HIS A 285 14.43 -6.46 -7.61
C HIS A 285 13.19 -5.74 -7.04
N ALA A 286 12.32 -5.20 -7.91
CA ALA A 286 11.08 -4.56 -7.49
C ALA A 286 10.14 -5.52 -6.75
N SER A 287 10.10 -6.79 -7.13
CA SER A 287 9.26 -7.80 -6.48
C SER A 287 9.70 -8.15 -5.07
N VAL A 288 11.01 -8.27 -4.86
CA VAL A 288 11.54 -8.47 -3.50
C VAL A 288 11.27 -7.23 -2.66
N ALA A 289 11.55 -6.04 -3.18
CA ALA A 289 11.30 -4.79 -2.47
C ALA A 289 9.83 -4.60 -2.10
N LEU A 290 8.89 -4.88 -3.00
CA LEU A 290 7.46 -4.74 -2.73
C LEU A 290 7.03 -5.58 -1.53
N HIS A 291 7.33 -6.89 -1.52
CA HIS A 291 6.89 -7.76 -0.44
C HIS A 291 7.58 -7.44 0.90
N LEU A 292 8.81 -6.91 0.88
CA LEU A 292 9.42 -6.38 2.10
C LEU A 292 8.68 -5.13 2.59
N LEU A 293 8.24 -4.24 1.69
CA LEU A 293 7.48 -3.04 2.06
C LEU A 293 6.06 -3.36 2.55
N GLU A 294 5.37 -4.33 1.96
CA GLU A 294 4.09 -4.86 2.48
C GLU A 294 4.25 -5.35 3.93
N CYS A 295 5.33 -6.09 4.20
CA CYS A 295 5.66 -6.54 5.55
C CYS A 295 5.92 -5.35 6.49
N ALA A 296 6.71 -4.36 6.06
CA ALA A 296 6.93 -3.14 6.82
C ALA A 296 5.62 -2.40 7.12
N THR A 297 4.70 -2.26 6.15
CA THR A 297 3.39 -1.63 6.34
C THR A 297 2.58 -2.37 7.41
N CYS A 298 2.46 -3.70 7.31
CA CYS A 298 1.72 -4.51 8.27
C CYS A 298 2.28 -4.39 9.69
N LEU A 299 3.61 -4.49 9.82
CA LEU A 299 4.28 -4.39 11.12
C LEU A 299 4.26 -2.97 11.68
N SER A 300 4.29 -1.95 10.81
CA SER A 300 4.16 -0.55 11.23
C SER A 300 2.77 -0.26 11.77
N HIS A 301 1.73 -0.77 11.10
CA HIS A 301 0.36 -0.72 11.60
C HIS A 301 0.25 -1.41 12.95
N PHE A 302 0.75 -2.64 13.07
CA PHE A 302 0.78 -3.38 14.34
C PHE A 302 1.48 -2.56 15.44
N TYR A 303 2.66 -2.02 15.18
CA TYR A 303 3.41 -1.25 16.17
C TYR A 303 2.65 0.00 16.65
N GLU A 304 2.15 0.83 15.74
CA GLU A 304 1.41 2.06 16.09
C GLU A 304 0.12 1.77 16.85
N ARG A 305 -0.56 0.69 16.47
CA ARG A 305 -1.77 0.20 17.13
C ARG A 305 -1.55 -0.12 18.62
N HIS A 306 -0.31 -0.48 18.99
CA HIS A 306 0.10 -0.85 20.35
C HIS A 306 0.93 0.23 21.08
N GLU A 307 1.16 1.39 20.46
CA GLU A 307 1.83 2.56 21.06
C GLU A 307 0.87 3.74 21.29
N ASN A 308 -0.20 3.87 20.50
CA ASN A 308 -1.13 5.00 20.63
C ASN A 308 -2.05 4.86 21.86
N ASP A 309 -2.04 5.83 22.78
CA ASP A 309 -2.83 5.92 24.04
C ASP A 309 -4.37 5.94 23.88
N ILE A 310 -4.89 5.87 22.65
CA ILE A 310 -6.33 6.09 22.35
C ILE A 310 -7.19 4.86 22.69
N ARG A 311 -6.58 3.69 22.95
CA ARG A 311 -7.30 2.41 23.15
C ARG A 311 -7.05 1.79 24.52
N TYR A 312 -7.94 0.88 24.93
CA TYR A 312 -7.94 0.22 26.25
C TYR A 312 -6.55 -0.33 26.65
N GLU A 313 -5.88 0.34 27.58
CA GLU A 313 -4.46 0.10 27.89
C GLU A 313 -4.14 -1.34 28.31
N ALA A 314 -5.03 -1.97 29.09
CA ALA A 314 -4.81 -3.32 29.57
C ALA A 314 -4.70 -4.38 28.45
N ALA A 315 -5.36 -4.18 27.31
CA ALA A 315 -5.27 -5.10 26.18
C ALA A 315 -3.92 -4.97 25.46
N LYS A 316 -3.40 -3.74 25.34
CA LYS A 316 -2.10 -3.47 24.70
C LYS A 316 -0.95 -3.97 25.54
N GLU A 317 -0.97 -3.71 26.85
CA GLU A 317 0.06 -4.18 27.77
C GLU A 317 0.22 -5.70 27.70
N ARG A 318 -0.90 -6.43 27.65
CA ARG A 318 -0.89 -7.89 27.49
C ARG A 318 -0.22 -8.31 26.18
N ILE A 319 -0.56 -7.70 25.04
CA ILE A 319 0.04 -8.07 23.75
C ILE A 319 1.52 -7.67 23.66
N ALA A 320 1.91 -6.54 24.25
CA ALA A 320 3.30 -6.09 24.32
C ALA A 320 4.21 -7.07 25.10
N VAL A 321 3.65 -7.84 26.04
CA VAL A 321 4.36 -8.92 26.73
C VAL A 321 4.52 -10.17 25.85
N LEU A 322 3.59 -10.40 24.90
CA LEU A 322 3.62 -11.56 24.01
C LEU A 322 4.60 -11.37 22.85
N ILE A 323 4.75 -10.14 22.36
CA ILE A 323 5.57 -9.82 21.18
C ILE A 323 6.52 -8.68 21.52
N GLU A 324 7.82 -8.96 21.44
CA GLU A 324 8.86 -7.99 21.75
C GLU A 324 8.85 -6.82 20.75
N LYS A 325 8.39 -5.64 21.21
CA LYS A 325 8.32 -4.40 20.42
C LYS A 325 9.64 -4.05 19.73
N ARG A 326 10.77 -4.25 20.42
CA ARG A 326 12.11 -4.00 19.89
C ARG A 326 12.39 -4.83 18.62
N ARG A 327 12.04 -6.12 18.65
CA ARG A 327 12.22 -7.03 17.51
C ARG A 327 11.33 -6.65 16.33
N VAL A 328 10.12 -6.16 16.59
CA VAL A 328 9.24 -5.60 15.55
C VAL A 328 9.89 -4.41 14.86
N VAL A 329 10.46 -3.46 15.62
CA VAL A 329 11.17 -2.30 15.06
C VAL A 329 12.42 -2.73 14.27
N GLU A 330 13.21 -3.67 14.79
CA GLU A 330 14.36 -4.26 14.09
C GLU A 330 13.94 -4.90 12.76
N LEU A 331 12.80 -5.60 12.73
CA LEU A 331 12.29 -6.23 11.52
C LEU A 331 11.83 -5.20 10.48
N ILE A 332 11.15 -4.13 10.91
CA ILE A 332 10.68 -3.07 10.01
C ILE A 332 11.86 -2.34 9.39
N VAL A 333 12.77 -1.85 10.22
CA VAL A 333 13.84 -0.96 9.76
C VAL A 333 15.05 -1.76 9.26
N GLY A 334 15.51 -2.72 10.06
CA GLY A 334 16.73 -3.48 9.84
C GLY A 334 16.61 -4.56 8.77
N LEU A 335 15.43 -5.15 8.57
CA LEU A 335 15.17 -6.06 7.46
C LEU A 335 14.40 -5.37 6.33
N CYS A 336 13.15 -4.97 6.57
CA CYS A 336 12.21 -4.66 5.50
C CYS A 336 12.58 -3.39 4.71
N LEU A 337 12.68 -2.24 5.40
CA LEU A 337 13.01 -0.97 4.75
C LEU A 337 14.44 -0.98 4.18
N ARG A 338 15.41 -1.53 4.93
CA ARG A 338 16.80 -1.59 4.47
C ARG A 338 16.95 -2.44 3.22
N TRP A 339 16.53 -3.70 3.25
CA TRP A 339 16.67 -4.58 2.08
C TRP A 339 15.76 -4.13 0.95
N GLY A 340 14.57 -3.59 1.23
CA GLY A 340 13.71 -2.99 0.22
C GLY A 340 14.43 -1.89 -0.57
N ALA A 341 15.11 -0.97 0.13
CA ALA A 341 15.93 0.05 -0.49
C ALA A 341 17.16 -0.53 -1.22
N GLU A 342 17.84 -1.51 -0.61
CA GLU A 342 19.03 -2.16 -1.17
C GLU A 342 18.71 -2.89 -2.49
N PHE A 343 17.63 -3.67 -2.55
CA PHE A 343 17.22 -4.35 -3.78
C PHE A 343 16.88 -3.36 -4.90
N LEU A 344 16.21 -2.24 -4.61
CA LEU A 344 15.97 -1.22 -5.62
C LEU A 344 17.28 -0.61 -6.14
N LEU A 345 18.20 -0.27 -5.22
CA LEU A 345 19.50 0.30 -5.55
C LEU A 345 20.36 -0.62 -6.43
N LEU A 346 20.31 -1.94 -6.22
CA LEU A 346 21.02 -2.90 -7.06
C LEU A 346 20.63 -2.82 -8.55
N GLY A 347 19.37 -2.51 -8.84
CA GLY A 347 18.88 -2.32 -10.21
C GLY A 347 19.11 -0.91 -10.78
N ARG A 348 19.56 0.06 -9.98
CA ARG A 348 19.62 1.48 -10.37
C ARG A 348 20.42 1.72 -11.64
N SER A 349 21.67 1.25 -11.69
CA SER A 349 22.55 1.47 -12.84
C SER A 349 22.01 0.82 -14.13
N THR A 350 21.31 -0.31 -13.98
CA THR A 350 20.64 -0.99 -15.09
C THR A 350 19.47 -0.16 -15.59
N ALA A 351 18.66 0.38 -14.69
CA ALA A 351 17.56 1.28 -15.04
C ALA A 351 18.08 2.60 -15.68
N GLU A 352 19.18 3.17 -15.20
CA GLU A 352 19.82 4.37 -15.78
C GLU A 352 20.31 4.10 -17.22
N ALA A 353 20.99 2.98 -17.47
CA ALA A 353 21.41 2.61 -18.82
C ALA A 353 20.21 2.35 -19.76
N MET A 354 19.13 1.79 -19.22
CA MET A 354 17.91 1.53 -20.00
C MET A 354 17.15 2.80 -20.35
N ILE A 355 17.07 3.79 -19.45
CA ILE A 355 16.35 5.03 -19.77
C ILE A 355 17.01 5.76 -20.95
N GLU A 356 18.34 5.70 -21.05
CA GLU A 356 19.08 6.24 -22.20
C GLU A 356 18.79 5.47 -23.50
N ARG A 357 18.62 4.15 -23.43
CA ARG A 357 18.31 3.29 -24.59
C ARG A 357 16.89 3.44 -25.11
N PHE A 358 15.92 3.68 -24.21
CA PHE A 358 14.48 3.66 -24.53
C PHE A 358 13.85 5.06 -24.68
N THR A 359 14.62 6.12 -24.45
CA THR A 359 14.15 7.52 -24.57
C THR A 359 14.86 8.23 -25.72
N GLU A 360 14.11 8.86 -26.60
CA GLU A 360 14.67 9.81 -27.56
C GLU A 360 14.76 11.20 -26.93
N ARG A 361 15.95 11.58 -26.46
CA ARG A 361 16.16 12.90 -25.85
C ARG A 361 16.21 14.00 -26.90
N GLY A 362 15.65 15.16 -26.56
CA GLY A 362 15.74 16.40 -27.31
C GLY A 362 15.72 17.62 -26.39
N SER A 363 15.85 18.79 -27.01
CA SER A 363 15.64 20.08 -26.36
C SER A 363 14.58 20.84 -27.14
N LEU A 364 13.70 21.55 -26.44
CA LEU A 364 12.64 22.35 -27.01
C LEU A 364 12.70 23.76 -26.43
N HIS A 365 12.91 24.75 -27.30
CA HIS A 365 12.91 26.16 -26.92
C HIS A 365 11.50 26.73 -27.17
N LEU A 366 10.90 27.29 -26.13
CA LEU A 366 9.56 27.89 -26.16
C LEU A 366 9.62 29.29 -25.56
N GLU A 367 8.62 30.11 -25.92
CA GLU A 367 8.38 31.39 -25.26
C GLU A 367 7.03 31.36 -24.55
N ILE A 368 6.99 31.87 -23.32
CA ILE A 368 5.74 32.07 -22.58
C ILE A 368 4.86 33.04 -23.37
N PRO A 369 3.63 32.65 -23.75
CA PRO A 369 2.73 33.47 -24.55
C PRO A 369 2.44 34.83 -23.91
N GLU A 370 2.18 35.84 -24.73
CA GLU A 370 1.97 37.20 -24.22
C GLU A 370 0.74 37.28 -23.32
N GLY A 371 0.86 37.94 -22.18
CA GLY A 371 -0.21 38.04 -21.18
C GLY A 371 -0.43 36.77 -20.33
N VAL A 372 0.35 35.70 -20.53
CA VAL A 372 0.30 34.50 -19.68
C VAL A 372 1.37 34.58 -18.58
N VAL A 373 0.98 34.25 -17.35
CA VAL A 373 1.88 34.15 -16.20
C VAL A 373 1.89 32.70 -15.72
N LEU A 374 3.07 32.16 -15.43
CA LEU A 374 3.25 30.81 -14.90
C LEU A 374 2.83 30.71 -13.41
N HIS A 375 1.52 30.82 -13.17
CA HIS A 375 0.91 30.53 -11.88
C HIS A 375 0.44 29.07 -11.81
N ALA A 376 -0.30 28.72 -10.75
CA ALA A 376 -0.64 27.34 -10.43
C ALA A 376 -1.29 26.52 -11.57
N ARG A 377 -2.10 27.14 -12.46
CA ARG A 377 -2.80 26.43 -13.54
C ARG A 377 -1.89 26.13 -14.74
N PRO A 378 -1.21 27.09 -15.38
CA PRO A 378 -0.22 26.80 -16.42
C PRO A 378 0.85 25.81 -15.94
N CYS A 379 1.37 26.01 -14.73
CA CYS A 379 2.37 25.11 -14.16
C CYS A 379 1.81 23.71 -13.91
N SER A 380 0.56 23.56 -13.46
CA SER A 380 -0.05 22.24 -13.28
C SER A 380 -0.27 21.52 -14.61
N LEU A 381 -0.60 22.23 -15.68
CA LEU A 381 -0.73 21.64 -17.02
C LEU A 381 0.63 21.15 -17.56
N ILE A 382 1.70 21.93 -17.39
CA ILE A 382 3.08 21.49 -17.73
C ILE A 382 3.40 20.20 -16.98
N VAL A 383 3.21 20.20 -15.66
CA VAL A 383 3.47 19.05 -14.79
C VAL A 383 2.63 17.83 -15.17
N ARG A 384 1.38 18.03 -15.58
CA ARG A 384 0.50 16.96 -16.04
C ARG A 384 0.94 16.37 -17.38
N VAL A 385 1.42 17.18 -18.32
CA VAL A 385 2.02 16.67 -19.57
C VAL A 385 3.21 15.79 -19.24
N VAL A 386 4.13 16.28 -18.41
CA VAL A 386 5.33 15.52 -18.02
C VAL A 386 4.96 14.22 -17.29
N ASN A 387 4.04 14.27 -16.32
CA ASN A 387 3.60 13.08 -15.58
C ASN A 387 2.79 12.09 -16.43
N HIS A 388 2.08 12.55 -17.46
CA HIS A 388 1.37 11.69 -18.40
C HIS A 388 2.35 10.79 -19.17
N HIS A 389 3.44 11.38 -19.68
CA HIS A 389 4.48 10.64 -20.40
C HIS A 389 5.40 9.86 -19.47
N GLY A 390 5.51 10.24 -18.20
CA GLY A 390 6.17 9.44 -17.16
C GLY A 390 7.68 9.26 -17.34
N THR A 391 8.31 9.99 -18.24
CA THR A 391 9.76 10.03 -18.49
C THR A 391 10.38 11.30 -17.93
N PRO A 392 11.71 11.34 -17.63
CA PRO A 392 12.35 12.52 -17.09
C PRO A 392 12.30 13.69 -18.07
N VAL A 393 11.86 14.86 -17.59
CA VAL A 393 11.88 16.14 -18.31
C VAL A 393 12.39 17.22 -17.37
N GLU A 394 13.42 17.95 -17.79
CA GLU A 394 13.91 19.15 -17.10
C GLU A 394 13.33 20.40 -17.77
N MET A 395 13.03 21.41 -16.96
CA MET A 395 12.67 22.76 -17.40
C MET A 395 13.80 23.71 -17.01
N GLU A 396 14.20 24.59 -17.92
CA GLU A 396 15.30 25.55 -17.77
C GLU A 396 14.81 26.99 -18.07
N ILE A 397 15.18 27.93 -17.20
CA ILE A 397 15.05 29.39 -17.42
C ILE A 397 16.36 30.05 -16.95
N GLU A 398 17.01 30.83 -17.80
CA GLU A 398 18.28 31.53 -17.46
C GLU A 398 19.31 30.61 -16.78
N GLU A 399 19.57 29.44 -17.38
CA GLU A 399 20.51 28.41 -16.88
C GLU A 399 20.09 27.71 -15.58
N GLU A 400 19.04 28.17 -14.88
CA GLU A 400 18.46 27.47 -13.74
C GLU A 400 17.54 26.33 -14.21
N ARG A 401 17.78 25.12 -13.70
CA ARG A 401 17.02 23.90 -14.07
C ARG A 401 16.19 23.35 -12.93
N CYS A 402 15.04 22.78 -13.27
CA CYS A 402 14.25 21.98 -12.35
C CYS A 402 13.62 20.73 -12.99
N ASP A 403 13.22 19.77 -12.16
CA ASP A 403 12.39 18.65 -12.59
C ASP A 403 10.98 19.14 -12.93
N ALA A 404 10.62 19.06 -14.22
CA ALA A 404 9.35 19.53 -14.74
C ALA A 404 8.15 18.67 -14.30
N SER A 405 8.39 17.53 -13.65
CA SER A 405 7.34 16.70 -13.03
C SER A 405 6.91 17.20 -11.64
N SER A 406 7.64 18.17 -11.07
CA SER A 406 7.38 18.75 -9.75
C SER A 406 6.78 20.14 -9.83
N ILE A 407 5.49 20.26 -9.48
CA ILE A 407 4.78 21.55 -9.46
C ILE A 407 5.47 22.58 -8.59
N MET A 408 6.02 22.18 -7.44
CA MET A 408 6.70 23.09 -6.54
C MET A 408 7.98 23.65 -7.18
N GLN A 409 8.79 22.80 -7.83
CA GLN A 409 10.03 23.27 -8.45
C GLN A 409 9.76 24.13 -9.67
N VAL A 410 8.79 23.76 -10.51
CA VAL A 410 8.37 24.57 -11.66
C VAL A 410 7.87 25.94 -11.22
N MET A 411 7.05 26.01 -10.18
CA MET A 411 6.56 27.28 -9.62
C MET A 411 7.69 28.13 -9.03
N ILE A 412 8.63 27.52 -8.31
CA ILE A 412 9.80 28.22 -7.76
C ILE A 412 10.62 28.81 -8.90
N LEU A 413 11.01 27.99 -9.89
CA LEU A 413 11.80 28.42 -11.04
C LEU A 413 11.12 29.56 -11.80
N ALA A 414 9.81 29.44 -12.07
CA ALA A 414 9.02 30.47 -12.73
C ALA A 414 8.92 31.77 -11.92
N SER A 415 8.79 31.67 -10.59
CA SER A 415 8.70 32.84 -9.71
C SER A 415 10.03 33.58 -9.57
N SER A 416 11.15 32.84 -9.48
CA SER A 416 12.50 33.41 -9.43
C SER A 416 12.87 34.13 -10.72
N ASN A 417 12.30 33.71 -11.85
CA ASN A 417 12.63 34.22 -13.18
C ASN A 417 11.43 34.92 -13.85
N SER A 418 10.61 35.65 -13.09
CA SER A 418 9.33 36.22 -13.56
C SER A 418 9.44 37.23 -14.71
N ALA A 419 10.63 37.80 -14.93
CA ALA A 419 10.90 38.72 -16.04
C ALA A 419 11.20 38.01 -17.36
N GLN A 420 11.48 36.70 -17.29
CA GLN A 420 11.92 35.91 -18.43
C GLN A 420 10.74 35.23 -19.11
N ARG A 421 10.82 35.16 -20.43
CA ARG A 421 9.80 34.52 -21.25
C ARG A 421 10.33 33.31 -22.01
N ALA A 422 11.63 33.24 -22.26
CA ALA A 422 12.25 32.06 -22.85
C ALA A 422 12.30 30.93 -21.83
N VAL A 423 11.84 29.75 -22.24
CA VAL A 423 11.89 28.52 -21.46
C VAL A 423 12.44 27.42 -22.36
N VAL A 424 13.32 26.59 -21.81
CA VAL A 424 13.82 25.41 -22.52
C VAL A 424 13.39 24.16 -21.76
N PHE A 425 12.90 23.16 -22.49
CA PHE A 425 12.63 21.83 -21.94
C PHE A 425 13.60 20.80 -22.51
N HIS A 426 14.11 19.92 -21.65
CA HIS A 426 15.01 18.83 -22.02
C HIS A 426 14.40 17.50 -21.61
N GLY A 427 14.20 16.57 -22.54
CA GLY A 427 13.56 15.30 -22.20
C GLY A 427 13.15 14.47 -23.41
N ASP A 428 12.24 13.52 -23.19
CA ASP A 428 11.65 12.68 -24.24
C ASP A 428 10.91 13.54 -25.27
N LYS A 429 11.22 13.37 -26.57
CA LYS A 429 10.56 14.06 -27.67
C LYS A 429 9.03 13.97 -27.64
N ARG A 430 8.43 12.91 -27.10
CA ARG A 430 6.96 12.81 -26.94
C ARG A 430 6.43 13.84 -25.97
N ALA A 431 7.02 13.92 -24.78
CA ALA A 431 6.67 14.93 -23.79
C ALA A 431 6.92 16.34 -24.35
N LEU A 432 8.04 16.54 -25.05
CA LEU A 432 8.34 17.83 -25.69
C LEU A 432 7.29 18.20 -26.75
N ARG A 433 6.83 17.25 -27.59
CA ARG A 433 5.77 17.53 -28.59
C ARG A 433 4.46 17.99 -27.94
N ASP A 434 4.06 17.37 -26.83
CA ASP A 434 2.84 17.77 -26.12
C ASP A 434 3.02 19.07 -25.33
N LEU A 435 4.23 19.36 -24.84
CA LEU A 435 4.56 20.67 -24.29
C LEU A 435 4.49 21.77 -25.35
N GLN A 436 5.02 21.55 -26.56
CA GLN A 436 4.86 22.49 -27.69
C GLN A 436 3.38 22.80 -27.92
N ARG A 437 2.56 21.76 -28.06
CA ARG A 437 1.10 21.90 -28.27
C ARG A 437 0.42 22.66 -27.13
N LEU A 438 0.84 22.42 -25.89
CA LEU A 438 0.31 23.13 -24.73
C LEU A 438 0.67 24.62 -24.78
N PHE A 439 1.89 24.98 -25.17
CA PHE A 439 2.31 26.38 -25.34
C PHE A 439 1.61 27.04 -26.52
N ASP A 440 1.41 26.33 -27.63
CA ASP A 440 0.62 26.79 -28.79
C ASP A 440 -0.83 27.08 -28.38
N ALA A 441 -1.39 26.28 -27.47
CA ALA A 441 -2.69 26.48 -26.83
C ALA A 441 -2.63 27.41 -25.61
N ARG A 442 -1.69 28.36 -25.63
CA ARG A 442 -1.45 29.39 -24.60
C ARG A 442 -1.50 28.87 -23.15
N LEU A 443 -0.98 27.67 -22.90
CA LEU A 443 -0.98 27.01 -21.59
C LEU A 443 -2.39 26.87 -20.96
N GLY A 444 -3.43 26.78 -21.79
CA GLY A 444 -4.83 26.68 -21.37
C GLY A 444 -5.42 27.98 -20.81
N GLU A 445 -4.79 29.13 -21.07
CA GLU A 445 -5.31 30.46 -20.74
C GLU A 445 -6.03 31.08 -21.95
N GLY A 446 -7.33 31.34 -21.79
CA GLY A 446 -8.15 32.02 -22.80
C GLY A 446 -8.42 31.24 -24.09
N CYS A 447 -8.05 29.95 -24.16
CA CYS A 447 -8.36 29.07 -25.28
C CYS A 447 -8.52 27.61 -24.82
N ASP A 448 -9.30 26.84 -25.57
CA ASP A 448 -9.50 25.42 -25.29
C ASP A 448 -8.26 24.61 -25.66
N LEU A 449 -7.95 23.60 -24.84
CA LEU A 449 -6.86 22.67 -25.11
C LEU A 449 -7.18 21.83 -26.35
N PRO A 450 -6.20 21.52 -27.23
CA PRO A 450 -6.41 20.67 -28.39
C PRO A 450 -6.88 19.27 -27.98
N GLU A 451 -7.59 18.55 -28.86
CA GLU A 451 -8.11 17.21 -28.58
C GLU A 451 -7.01 16.21 -28.20
N ASP A 452 -5.83 16.33 -28.83
CA ASP A 452 -4.64 15.54 -28.51
C ASP A 452 -4.17 15.69 -27.06
N LEU A 453 -4.51 16.82 -26.40
CA LEU A 453 -4.26 17.08 -24.97
C LEU A 453 -5.51 16.87 -24.12
N GLY A 454 -6.51 16.12 -24.60
CA GLY A 454 -7.77 15.87 -23.91
C GLY A 454 -7.61 15.25 -22.52
N TYR A 455 -6.53 14.50 -22.29
CA TYR A 455 -6.17 13.93 -20.99
C TYR A 455 -5.82 14.98 -19.90
N LEU A 456 -5.68 16.25 -20.29
CA LEU A 456 -5.48 17.38 -19.38
C LEU A 456 -6.79 18.01 -18.88
N ARG A 457 -7.95 17.58 -19.38
CA ARG A 457 -9.27 18.17 -19.02
C ARG A 457 -9.91 17.55 -17.78
N THR A 458 -9.47 16.36 -17.37
CA THR A 458 -9.86 15.67 -16.12
C THR A 458 -9.18 16.25 -14.90
#